data_AF-A0A8X8WWP5-F1
#
_entry.id   AF-A0A8X8WWP5-F1
#
_cell.length_a   1.000
_cell.length_b   1.000
_cell.length_c   1.000
_cell.angle_alpha   90.00
_cell.angle_beta   90.00
_cell.angle_gamma   90.00
#
_symmetry.space_group_name_H-M   'P 1'
#
loop_
_entity.id
_entity.type
_entity.pdbx_description
1 polymer ?
#
loop_
_entity_poly.entity_id
_entity_poly.type
_entity_poly.pdbx_seq_one_letter_code
_entity_poly.pdbx_strand_id
1 'polypeptide(L)'
;MDLHQHMPTVRDVEMDLQTGSFTWRSRSYLGSTGYDLVNKEIPFNAILELDCQLNPDFYNWHKVFVHYCDGSLFMSDVDQVDPTNNLTFRGGRIYNAVMEELLGKGMRNAHNAILTGSSAGGLSTILHCDRFRALFPSTTRVKCISDSGFFIRGEGELAKQSERHFAQVIAANELRSLLPRSCTSKRDPNLCLFAEYLVDDVATPLFILEAAFDSYQIKSNFIFTVPGLDPMQWENCSKSLEQCNATQIGIIKEFGPIFKKTLMKLGNSSSRGVFLDSCYLHFHFYSTYNWISTPVLHNKVRVLLDIYIVF
;
A
#
# COMPACT_ATOMS: atom_id res chain seq x y z
N MET A 1 -29.14 31.06 -2.33
CA MET A 1 -29.65 29.72 -2.69
C MET A 1 -28.83 28.71 -1.92
N ASP A 2 -29.50 27.82 -1.22
CA ASP A 2 -28.87 26.83 -0.36
C ASP A 2 -28.27 25.70 -1.20
N LEU A 3 -27.02 25.34 -0.93
CA LEU A 3 -26.28 24.26 -1.62
C LEU A 3 -25.76 23.20 -0.64
N HIS A 4 -26.34 23.11 0.56
CA HIS A 4 -26.22 21.94 1.41
C HIS A 4 -27.17 20.81 0.95
N GLN A 5 -27.03 20.37 -0.31
CA GLN A 5 -27.48 19.03 -0.67
C GLN A 5 -26.69 18.02 0.17
N HIS A 6 -27.40 17.11 0.82
CA HIS A 6 -26.79 15.99 1.55
C HIS A 6 -25.96 15.13 0.58
N MET A 7 -24.64 15.29 0.58
CA MET A 7 -23.77 14.25 0.06
C MET A 7 -23.86 13.06 1.03
N PRO A 8 -24.18 11.85 0.55
CA PRO A 8 -24.23 10.67 1.42
C PRO A 8 -22.83 10.39 1.96
N THR A 9 -22.70 10.31 3.28
CA THR A 9 -21.45 9.87 3.92
C THR A 9 -21.18 8.42 3.57
N VAL A 10 -20.12 8.19 2.79
CA VAL A 10 -19.66 6.85 2.43
C VAL A 10 -19.18 6.13 3.71
N ARG A 11 -19.49 4.83 3.83
CA ARG A 11 -19.07 3.96 4.94
C ARG A 11 -18.55 2.64 4.37
N ASP A 12 -17.25 2.57 4.18
CA ASP A 12 -16.54 1.46 3.54
C ASP A 12 -15.41 0.95 4.48
N VAL A 13 -14.86 -0.26 4.32
CA VAL A 13 -14.04 -0.86 5.40
C VAL A 13 -13.01 -1.94 5.01
N GLU A 14 -11.83 -1.85 5.60
CA GLU A 14 -10.84 -2.95 5.68
C GLU A 14 -10.95 -3.69 7.03
N MET A 15 -10.52 -4.96 7.08
CA MET A 15 -10.66 -5.81 8.26
C MET A 15 -9.69 -5.46 9.40
N ASP A 16 -10.20 -5.40 10.64
CA ASP A 16 -9.38 -5.53 11.86
C ASP A 16 -9.15 -7.01 12.21
N LEU A 17 -7.87 -7.41 12.23
CA LEU A 17 -7.43 -8.77 12.54
C LEU A 17 -7.73 -9.22 13.98
N GLN A 18 -7.91 -8.31 14.94
CA GLN A 18 -8.15 -8.69 16.35
C GLN A 18 -9.60 -9.05 16.62
N THR A 19 -10.55 -8.43 15.92
CA THR A 19 -11.99 -8.57 16.20
C THR A 19 -12.79 -9.26 15.09
N GLY A 20 -12.25 -9.34 13.86
CA GLY A 20 -13.00 -9.76 12.68
C GLY A 20 -14.19 -8.84 12.37
N SER A 21 -14.19 -7.61 12.92
CA SER A 21 -15.34 -6.69 12.85
C SER A 21 -15.02 -5.46 12.02
N PHE A 22 -15.78 -5.28 10.95
CA PHE A 22 -15.75 -4.07 10.10
C PHE A 22 -16.35 -2.83 10.80
N THR A 23 -16.96 -2.99 11.97
CA THR A 23 -17.77 -1.93 12.60
C THR A 23 -16.96 -0.81 13.25
N TRP A 24 -15.71 -1.04 13.62
CA TRP A 24 -14.86 -0.01 14.23
C TRP A 24 -14.20 0.88 13.18
N ARG A 25 -13.63 0.30 12.12
CA ARG A 25 -12.97 1.08 11.06
C ARG A 25 -13.95 1.87 10.19
N SER A 26 -15.19 1.40 9.99
CA SER A 26 -16.25 2.18 9.31
C SER A 26 -16.64 3.48 10.02
N ARG A 27 -16.21 3.62 11.28
CA ARG A 27 -16.36 4.81 12.14
C ARG A 27 -15.05 5.59 12.28
N SER A 28 -14.10 5.38 11.38
CA SER A 28 -12.80 6.08 11.33
C SER A 28 -12.62 6.79 9.98
N TYR A 29 -11.58 7.61 9.84
CA TYR A 29 -11.24 8.25 8.57
C TYR A 29 -11.01 7.22 7.44
N LEU A 30 -10.32 6.12 7.75
CA LEU A 30 -10.07 4.98 6.83
C LEU A 30 -11.30 4.14 6.46
N GLY A 31 -12.49 4.62 6.82
CA GLY A 31 -13.75 4.00 6.44
C GLY A 31 -14.92 4.97 6.30
N SER A 32 -14.69 6.29 6.40
CA SER A 32 -15.72 7.29 6.11
C SER A 32 -15.14 8.68 5.86
N THR A 33 -15.61 9.30 4.78
CA THR A 33 -15.34 10.69 4.43
C THR A 33 -16.05 11.71 5.34
N GLY A 34 -16.84 11.25 6.32
CA GLY A 34 -17.48 12.13 7.31
C GLY A 34 -16.49 12.94 8.15
N TYR A 35 -15.26 12.46 8.30
CA TYR A 35 -14.17 13.17 8.98
C TYR A 35 -13.51 14.27 8.11
N ASP A 36 -13.51 14.09 6.79
CA ASP A 36 -12.91 15.02 5.82
C ASP A 36 -13.68 16.35 5.76
N LEU A 37 -14.95 16.33 6.17
CA LEU A 37 -15.79 17.53 6.30
C LEU A 37 -15.29 18.48 7.41
N VAL A 38 -14.52 17.97 8.37
CA VAL A 38 -13.95 18.74 9.50
C VAL A 38 -12.58 19.32 9.13
N ASN A 39 -11.72 18.51 8.49
CA ASN A 39 -10.40 18.93 8.00
C ASN A 39 -10.38 18.94 6.46
N LYS A 40 -10.75 20.08 5.87
CA LYS A 40 -10.87 20.25 4.41
C LYS A 40 -9.54 20.24 3.64
N GLU A 41 -8.42 20.36 4.34
CA GLU A 41 -7.08 20.45 3.75
C GLU A 41 -6.20 19.34 4.33
N ILE A 42 -5.63 18.53 3.44
CA ILE A 42 -4.65 17.50 3.78
C ILE A 42 -3.28 18.05 3.41
N PRO A 43 -2.36 18.25 4.38
CA PRO A 43 -1.05 18.82 4.10
C PRO A 43 -0.24 17.86 3.22
N PHE A 44 0.25 18.38 2.10
CA PHE A 44 1.16 17.64 1.22
C PHE A 44 2.57 17.61 1.83
N ASN A 45 3.14 16.41 1.95
CA ASN A 45 4.45 16.15 2.53
C ASN A 45 5.27 15.25 1.60
N ALA A 46 6.58 15.13 1.83
CA ALA A 46 7.47 14.21 1.11
C ALA A 46 7.32 14.29 -0.43
N ILE A 47 6.90 13.21 -1.12
CA ILE A 47 6.73 13.21 -2.59
C ILE A 47 5.66 14.19 -3.10
N LEU A 48 4.74 14.63 -2.22
CA LEU A 48 3.74 15.66 -2.52
C LEU A 48 4.20 17.08 -2.13
N GLU A 49 5.28 17.24 -1.36
CA GLU A 49 5.78 18.54 -0.87
C GLU A 49 6.00 19.54 -2.02
N LEU A 50 5.53 20.77 -1.85
CA LEU A 50 5.57 21.86 -2.83
C LEU A 50 6.89 22.64 -2.80
N ASP A 51 7.70 22.51 -1.75
CA ASP A 51 9.05 23.09 -1.68
C ASP A 51 10.06 22.27 -2.52
N CYS A 52 10.76 22.94 -3.44
CA CYS A 52 11.80 22.33 -4.27
C CYS A 52 13.07 21.92 -3.51
N GLN A 53 13.31 22.43 -2.30
CA GLN A 53 14.41 22.00 -1.45
C GLN A 53 14.14 20.63 -0.82
N LEU A 54 12.86 20.29 -0.60
CA LEU A 54 12.42 19.05 0.03
C LEU A 54 11.97 17.99 -1.00
N ASN A 55 11.49 18.43 -2.17
CA ASN A 55 11.02 17.58 -3.25
C ASN A 55 11.52 18.08 -4.63
N PRO A 56 12.84 18.06 -4.90
CA PRO A 56 13.43 18.66 -6.10
C PRO A 56 12.88 18.08 -7.42
N ASP A 57 12.48 16.80 -7.44
CA ASP A 57 12.01 16.12 -8.64
C ASP A 57 10.53 16.38 -8.97
N PHE A 58 9.67 16.51 -7.95
CA PHE A 58 8.21 16.54 -8.12
C PHE A 58 7.52 17.80 -7.59
N TYR A 59 8.23 18.78 -7.01
CA TYR A 59 7.62 19.97 -6.38
C TYR A 59 6.57 20.67 -7.27
N ASN A 60 6.87 20.85 -8.56
CA ASN A 60 6.05 21.55 -9.55
C ASN A 60 5.13 20.62 -10.39
N TRP A 61 4.89 19.38 -9.97
CA TRP A 61 3.92 18.50 -10.63
C TRP A 61 2.50 18.79 -10.15
N HIS A 62 1.50 18.53 -11.00
CA HIS A 62 0.12 18.41 -10.53
C HIS A 62 0.00 17.24 -9.57
N LYS A 63 -0.46 17.52 -8.36
CA LYS A 63 -0.53 16.57 -7.24
C LYS A 63 -1.97 16.35 -6.83
N VAL A 64 -2.29 15.09 -6.59
CA VAL A 64 -3.61 14.64 -6.13
C VAL A 64 -3.39 13.62 -5.04
N PHE A 65 -4.01 13.85 -3.89
CA PHE A 65 -4.16 12.84 -2.86
C PHE A 65 -5.58 12.27 -2.96
N VAL A 66 -5.71 10.94 -2.96
CA VAL A 66 -6.99 10.23 -2.98
C VAL A 66 -7.15 9.54 -1.63
N HIS A 67 -8.16 9.92 -0.86
CA HIS A 67 -8.39 9.32 0.45
C HIS A 67 -8.80 7.85 0.31
N TYR A 68 -7.99 6.96 0.89
CA TYR A 68 -8.30 5.54 1.01
C TYR A 68 -9.35 5.30 2.11
N CYS A 69 -10.62 5.34 1.71
CA CYS A 69 -11.75 5.01 2.57
C CYS A 69 -12.40 3.66 2.23
N ASP A 70 -12.15 3.10 1.03
CA ASP A 70 -12.91 1.95 0.51
C ASP A 70 -12.57 0.60 1.16
N GLY A 71 -11.37 0.47 1.72
CA GLY A 71 -10.91 -0.75 2.42
C GLY A 71 -10.67 -1.99 1.54
N SER A 72 -10.82 -1.84 0.22
CA SER A 72 -10.81 -2.91 -0.78
C SER A 72 -9.70 -2.78 -1.82
N LEU A 73 -8.63 -2.01 -1.51
CA LEU A 73 -7.53 -1.69 -2.43
C LEU A 73 -8.01 -0.97 -3.72
N PHE A 74 -9.10 -0.20 -3.65
CA PHE A 74 -9.78 0.38 -4.81
C PHE A 74 -10.25 -0.64 -5.85
N MET A 75 -10.52 -1.89 -5.45
CA MET A 75 -10.92 -2.96 -6.37
C MET A 75 -12.42 -3.29 -6.34
N SER A 76 -13.05 -3.39 -5.16
CA SER A 76 -14.37 -4.04 -5.03
C SER A 76 -15.50 -3.31 -5.77
N ASP A 77 -16.49 -4.06 -6.23
CA ASP A 77 -17.62 -3.54 -7.01
C ASP A 77 -18.95 -4.18 -6.58
N VAL A 78 -19.26 -4.11 -5.29
CA VAL A 78 -20.48 -4.70 -4.72
C VAL A 78 -21.64 -3.72 -4.83
N ASP A 79 -22.71 -4.14 -5.51
CA ASP A 79 -23.94 -3.36 -5.65
C ASP A 79 -24.69 -3.26 -4.33
N GLN A 80 -24.80 -4.39 -3.62
CA GLN A 80 -25.54 -4.55 -2.39
C GLN A 80 -24.82 -3.82 -1.24
N VAL A 81 -25.60 -3.22 -0.35
CA VAL A 81 -25.12 -2.71 0.94
C VAL A 81 -25.17 -3.87 1.92
N ASP A 82 -24.15 -4.08 2.76
CA ASP A 82 -24.22 -5.07 3.85
C ASP A 82 -25.42 -4.74 4.75
N PRO A 83 -26.45 -5.60 4.83
CA PRO A 83 -27.66 -5.32 5.61
C PRO A 83 -27.40 -5.35 7.13
N THR A 84 -26.26 -5.90 7.55
CA THR A 84 -25.90 -6.05 8.98
C THR A 84 -25.32 -4.76 9.53
N ASN A 85 -24.35 -4.17 8.84
CA ASN A 85 -23.58 -3.02 9.34
C ASN A 85 -23.78 -1.74 8.51
N ASN A 86 -24.58 -1.79 7.44
CA ASN A 86 -24.80 -0.72 6.46
C ASN A 86 -23.48 -0.19 5.87
N LEU A 87 -22.72 -1.11 5.30
CA LEU A 87 -21.41 -0.86 4.68
C LEU A 87 -21.48 -1.05 3.17
N THR A 88 -20.65 -0.31 2.45
CA THR A 88 -20.45 -0.48 1.02
C THR A 88 -19.02 -0.94 0.72
N PHE A 89 -18.89 -1.73 -0.34
CA PHE A 89 -17.60 -2.21 -0.83
C PHE A 89 -17.50 -1.81 -2.31
N ARG A 90 -17.12 -0.57 -2.57
CA ARG A 90 -17.20 0.07 -3.90
C ARG A 90 -15.91 0.71 -4.38
N GLY A 91 -14.75 0.21 -3.93
CA GLY A 91 -13.44 0.76 -4.29
C GLY A 91 -13.20 0.90 -5.79
N GLY A 92 -13.66 -0.06 -6.59
CA GLY A 92 -13.57 -0.03 -8.06
C GLY A 92 -14.41 1.09 -8.70
N ARG A 93 -15.54 1.47 -8.10
CA ARG A 93 -16.36 2.63 -8.51
C ARG A 93 -15.69 3.94 -8.14
N ILE A 94 -15.12 4.01 -6.93
CA ILE A 94 -14.38 5.18 -6.44
C ILE A 94 -13.17 5.42 -7.36
N TYR A 95 -12.40 4.38 -7.69
CA TYR A 95 -11.31 4.46 -8.65
C TYR A 95 -11.75 5.03 -10.01
N ASN A 96 -12.83 4.47 -10.59
CA ASN A 96 -13.33 4.93 -11.89
C ASN A 96 -13.75 6.40 -11.85
N ALA A 97 -14.54 6.81 -10.85
CA ALA A 97 -15.04 8.18 -10.73
C ALA A 97 -13.89 9.19 -10.53
N VAL A 98 -12.93 8.89 -9.65
CA VAL A 98 -11.75 9.74 -9.42
C VAL A 98 -10.92 9.86 -10.70
N MET A 99 -10.62 8.75 -11.38
CA MET A 99 -9.81 8.79 -12.59
C MET A 99 -10.52 9.53 -13.73
N GLU A 100 -11.83 9.35 -13.91
CA GLU A 100 -12.63 10.08 -14.90
C GLU A 100 -12.63 11.59 -14.62
N GLU A 101 -12.86 12.00 -13.37
CA GLU A 101 -12.82 13.41 -12.98
C GLU A 101 -11.44 14.02 -13.21
N LEU A 102 -10.35 13.35 -12.83
CA LEU A 102 -8.98 13.84 -13.05
C LEU A 102 -8.63 13.95 -14.53
N LEU A 103 -9.05 12.96 -15.35
CA LEU A 103 -8.92 13.04 -16.82
C LEU A 103 -9.68 14.25 -17.39
N GLY A 104 -10.86 14.56 -16.84
CA GLY A 104 -11.64 15.76 -17.19
C GLY A 104 -10.98 17.07 -16.75
N LYS A 105 -10.32 17.10 -15.58
CA LYS A 105 -9.53 18.26 -15.10
C LYS A 105 -8.16 18.44 -15.79
N GLY A 106 -7.88 17.68 -16.85
CA GLY A 106 -6.70 17.86 -17.69
C GLY A 106 -5.60 16.80 -17.55
N MET A 107 -5.74 15.82 -16.64
CA MET A 107 -4.77 14.70 -16.52
C MET A 107 -4.61 13.95 -17.86
N ARG A 108 -5.65 13.92 -18.69
CA ARG A 108 -5.63 13.30 -20.04
C ARG A 108 -4.54 13.87 -20.97
N ASN A 109 -4.09 15.10 -20.71
CA ASN A 109 -3.06 15.81 -21.49
C ASN A 109 -1.65 15.69 -20.88
N ALA A 110 -1.45 14.85 -19.86
CA ALA A 110 -0.18 14.70 -19.19
C ALA A 110 0.90 14.07 -20.11
N HIS A 111 2.07 14.69 -20.13
CA HIS A 111 3.27 14.13 -20.79
C HIS A 111 3.91 13.02 -19.95
N ASN A 112 3.91 13.19 -18.62
CA ASN A 112 4.33 12.21 -17.64
C ASN A 112 3.22 12.04 -16.61
N ALA A 113 2.94 10.80 -16.19
CA ALA A 113 2.00 10.51 -15.12
C ALA A 113 2.58 9.43 -14.19
N ILE A 114 2.33 9.55 -12.89
CA ILE A 114 2.76 8.58 -11.88
C ILE A 114 1.53 8.18 -11.06
N LEU A 115 1.26 6.88 -10.97
CA LEU A 115 0.41 6.33 -9.91
C LEU A 115 1.32 5.95 -8.73
N THR A 116 0.98 6.38 -7.53
CA THR A 116 1.72 6.02 -6.33
C THR A 116 0.82 5.97 -5.11
N GLY A 117 1.21 5.16 -4.15
CA GLY A 117 0.59 5.05 -2.84
C GLY A 117 1.51 4.25 -1.91
N SER A 118 1.22 4.34 -0.61
CA SER A 118 1.97 3.64 0.43
C SER A 118 1.12 2.54 1.09
N SER A 119 1.76 1.50 1.62
CA SER A 119 1.06 0.40 2.33
C SER A 119 0.00 -0.28 1.44
N ALA A 120 -1.25 -0.39 1.90
CA ALA A 120 -2.40 -0.81 1.09
C ALA A 120 -2.54 -0.01 -0.23
N GLY A 121 -2.22 1.29 -0.24
CA GLY A 121 -2.16 2.11 -1.44
C GLY A 121 -1.00 1.76 -2.38
N GLY A 122 0.10 1.24 -1.83
CA GLY A 122 1.23 0.70 -2.59
C GLY A 122 0.88 -0.62 -3.27
N LEU A 123 0.20 -1.51 -2.56
CA LEU A 123 -0.34 -2.75 -3.15
C LEU A 123 -1.42 -2.45 -4.21
N SER A 124 -2.33 -1.52 -3.92
CA SER A 124 -3.32 -1.00 -4.88
C SER A 124 -2.62 -0.41 -6.12
N THR A 125 -1.52 0.31 -5.95
CA THR A 125 -0.70 0.83 -7.06
C THR A 125 -0.17 -0.30 -7.95
N ILE A 126 0.30 -1.42 -7.40
CA ILE A 126 0.71 -2.60 -8.19
C ILE A 126 -0.48 -3.16 -8.98
N LEU A 127 -1.62 -3.35 -8.31
CA LEU A 127 -2.82 -3.97 -8.87
C LEU A 127 -3.48 -3.13 -9.99
N HIS A 128 -3.46 -1.80 -9.89
CA HIS A 128 -4.04 -0.90 -10.90
C HIS A 128 -3.01 -0.32 -11.88
N CYS A 129 -1.72 -0.64 -11.78
CA CYS A 129 -0.67 0.02 -12.56
C CYS A 129 -0.92 0.03 -14.09
N ASP A 130 -1.23 -1.13 -14.67
CA ASP A 130 -1.53 -1.26 -16.09
C ASP A 130 -2.89 -0.67 -16.47
N ARG A 131 -3.87 -0.71 -15.56
CA ARG A 131 -5.17 -0.05 -15.74
C ARG A 131 -5.02 1.47 -15.78
N PHE A 132 -4.15 2.04 -14.94
CA PHE A 132 -3.79 3.45 -14.97
C PHE A 132 -3.05 3.81 -16.26
N ARG A 133 -2.07 3.00 -16.68
CA ARG A 133 -1.41 3.17 -17.99
C ARG A 133 -2.42 3.22 -19.15
N ALA A 134 -3.43 2.36 -19.14
CA ALA A 134 -4.43 2.28 -20.20
C ALA A 134 -5.31 3.54 -20.34
N LEU A 135 -5.34 4.45 -19.36
CA LEU A 135 -6.08 5.71 -19.42
C LEU A 135 -5.43 6.76 -20.36
N PHE A 136 -4.15 6.58 -20.72
CA PHE A 136 -3.35 7.58 -21.44
C PHE A 136 -2.94 7.10 -22.85
N PRO A 137 -2.74 8.02 -23.81
CA PRO A 137 -2.16 7.69 -25.12
C PRO A 137 -0.83 6.95 -25.04
N SER A 138 -0.43 6.30 -26.14
CA SER A 138 0.89 5.63 -26.25
C SER A 138 2.07 6.57 -25.99
N THR A 139 1.91 7.87 -26.27
CA THR A 139 2.92 8.92 -26.12
C THR A 139 3.15 9.39 -24.68
N THR A 140 2.19 9.22 -23.77
CA THR A 140 2.37 9.59 -22.35
C THR A 140 3.29 8.60 -21.66
N ARG A 141 4.31 9.12 -20.97
CA ARG A 141 5.19 8.33 -20.10
C ARG A 141 4.49 8.09 -18.76
N VAL A 142 3.91 6.92 -18.59
CA VAL A 142 3.34 6.48 -17.31
C VAL A 142 4.33 5.59 -16.56
N LYS A 143 4.40 5.76 -15.24
CA LYS A 143 5.11 4.88 -14.31
C LYS A 143 4.25 4.64 -13.06
N CYS A 144 4.61 3.64 -12.28
CA CYS A 144 4.01 3.38 -10.97
C CYS A 144 5.10 3.31 -9.90
N ILE A 145 4.79 3.78 -8.68
CA ILE A 145 5.70 3.66 -7.54
C ILE A 145 4.93 3.08 -6.35
N SER A 146 5.30 1.88 -5.94
CA SER A 146 4.77 1.19 -4.76
C SER A 146 5.72 1.43 -3.59
N ASP A 147 5.24 2.11 -2.54
CA ASP A 147 5.99 2.40 -1.31
C ASP A 147 5.46 1.50 -0.17
N SER A 148 6.28 0.58 0.34
CA SER A 148 5.87 -0.42 1.33
C SER A 148 4.59 -1.19 0.95
N GLY A 149 4.42 -1.45 -0.35
CA GLY A 149 3.30 -2.20 -0.92
C GLY A 149 3.65 -3.64 -1.29
N PHE A 150 4.93 -4.02 -1.16
CA PHE A 150 5.43 -5.36 -1.46
C PHE A 150 5.18 -6.32 -0.29
N PHE A 151 3.92 -6.69 -0.08
CA PHE A 151 3.56 -7.69 0.91
C PHE A 151 4.05 -9.07 0.50
N ILE A 152 4.86 -9.70 1.34
CA ILE A 152 5.35 -11.08 1.13
C ILE A 152 4.45 -12.10 1.82
N ARG A 153 4.41 -13.30 1.24
CA ARG A 153 3.87 -14.49 1.92
C ARG A 153 4.79 -14.89 3.08
N GLY A 154 6.10 -14.91 2.82
CA GLY A 154 7.09 -15.45 3.75
C GLY A 154 7.14 -16.98 3.76
N GLU A 155 7.70 -17.56 4.83
CA GLU A 155 7.97 -19.00 4.95
C GLU A 155 7.51 -19.49 6.34
N GLY A 156 7.14 -20.77 6.48
CA GLY A 156 6.77 -21.36 7.79
C GLY A 156 5.46 -20.81 8.38
N GLU A 157 5.46 -20.43 9.67
CA GLU A 157 4.27 -19.92 10.36
C GLU A 157 3.86 -18.50 9.91
N LEU A 158 4.84 -17.68 9.49
CA LEU A 158 4.60 -16.39 8.83
C LEU A 158 3.68 -16.56 7.62
N ALA A 159 3.96 -17.54 6.76
CA ALA A 159 3.12 -17.85 5.59
C ALA A 159 1.69 -18.22 5.99
N LYS A 160 1.49 -19.02 7.04
CA LYS A 160 0.13 -19.39 7.48
C LYS A 160 -0.67 -18.19 7.99
N GLN A 161 -0.04 -17.22 8.66
CA GLN A 161 -0.73 -16.02 9.15
C GLN A 161 -1.03 -15.04 8.01
N SER A 162 -0.05 -14.76 7.16
CA SER A 162 -0.21 -13.84 6.02
C SER A 162 -1.24 -14.36 5.02
N GLU A 163 -1.24 -15.67 4.71
CA GLU A 163 -2.24 -16.32 3.85
C GLU A 163 -3.65 -16.21 4.43
N ARG A 164 -3.81 -16.44 5.74
CA ARG A 164 -5.10 -16.28 6.43
C ARG A 164 -5.59 -14.83 6.34
N HIS A 165 -4.72 -13.85 6.60
CA HIS A 165 -5.05 -12.44 6.52
C HIS A 165 -5.52 -12.04 5.10
N PHE A 166 -4.75 -12.34 4.06
CA PHE A 166 -5.13 -11.96 2.70
C PHE A 166 -6.34 -12.74 2.18
N ALA A 167 -6.51 -14.01 2.54
CA ALA A 167 -7.74 -14.77 2.24
C ALA A 167 -8.98 -14.11 2.86
N GLN A 168 -8.87 -13.61 4.10
CA GLN A 168 -9.95 -12.86 4.75
C GLN A 168 -10.19 -11.51 4.07
N VAL A 169 -9.15 -10.74 3.69
CA VAL A 169 -9.29 -9.48 2.94
C VAL A 169 -10.01 -9.71 1.60
N ILE A 170 -9.67 -10.78 0.88
CA ILE A 170 -10.28 -11.15 -0.41
C ILE A 170 -11.75 -11.54 -0.22
N ALA A 171 -12.07 -12.33 0.82
CA ALA A 171 -13.44 -12.76 1.09
C ALA A 171 -14.32 -11.58 1.55
N ALA A 172 -13.81 -10.74 2.45
CA ALA A 172 -14.51 -9.58 3.03
C ALA A 172 -14.92 -8.54 1.98
N ASN A 173 -14.04 -8.29 1.02
CA ASN A 173 -14.22 -7.28 -0.02
C ASN A 173 -14.70 -7.86 -1.37
N GLU A 174 -15.11 -9.14 -1.40
CA GLU A 174 -15.53 -9.88 -2.59
C GLU A 174 -14.54 -9.85 -3.78
N LEU A 175 -13.23 -9.74 -3.50
CA LEU A 175 -12.22 -9.48 -4.52
C LEU A 175 -11.93 -10.67 -5.45
N ARG A 176 -12.40 -11.88 -5.11
CA ARG A 176 -11.93 -13.14 -5.74
C ARG A 176 -12.05 -13.16 -7.27
N SER A 177 -13.09 -12.56 -7.83
CA SER A 177 -13.34 -12.46 -9.28
C SER A 177 -12.56 -11.32 -9.96
N LEU A 178 -12.05 -10.37 -9.19
CA LEU A 178 -11.39 -9.14 -9.61
C LEU A 178 -9.86 -9.24 -9.60
N LEU A 179 -9.31 -10.28 -8.95
CA LEU A 179 -7.87 -10.55 -8.87
C LEU A 179 -7.26 -10.84 -10.26
N PRO A 180 -6.01 -10.42 -10.54
CA PRO A 180 -5.38 -10.59 -11.85
C PRO A 180 -5.36 -12.04 -12.34
N ARG A 181 -5.92 -12.26 -13.55
CA ARG A 181 -5.94 -13.59 -14.20
C ARG A 181 -4.56 -14.19 -14.42
N SER A 182 -3.54 -13.34 -14.59
CA SER A 182 -2.14 -13.74 -14.70
C SER A 182 -1.65 -14.47 -13.43
N CYS A 183 -2.21 -14.14 -12.26
CA CYS A 183 -1.96 -14.84 -11.02
C CYS A 183 -2.96 -15.99 -10.80
N THR A 184 -4.27 -15.75 -10.90
CA THR A 184 -5.30 -16.74 -10.53
C THR A 184 -5.38 -17.96 -11.46
N SER A 185 -4.77 -17.89 -12.65
CA SER A 185 -4.59 -19.06 -13.53
C SER A 185 -3.42 -19.97 -13.14
N LYS A 186 -2.47 -19.48 -12.33
CA LYS A 186 -1.24 -20.19 -11.94
C LYS A 186 -1.26 -20.75 -10.51
N ARG A 187 -2.17 -20.27 -9.65
CA ARG A 187 -2.18 -20.51 -8.18
C ARG A 187 -3.54 -20.15 -7.56
N ASP A 188 -3.74 -20.52 -6.29
CA ASP A 188 -4.94 -20.17 -5.53
C ASP A 188 -5.15 -18.64 -5.50
N PRO A 189 -6.36 -18.13 -5.84
CA PRO A 189 -6.68 -16.71 -5.74
C PRO A 189 -6.36 -16.06 -4.40
N ASN A 190 -6.44 -16.80 -3.28
CA ASN A 190 -6.13 -16.28 -1.95
C ASN A 190 -4.65 -15.84 -1.80
N LEU A 191 -3.77 -16.26 -2.71
CA LEU A 191 -2.38 -15.82 -2.77
C LEU A 191 -2.19 -14.56 -3.65
N CYS A 192 -3.17 -14.17 -4.46
CA CYS A 192 -3.03 -13.11 -5.47
C CYS A 192 -3.12 -11.67 -4.95
N LEU A 193 -2.89 -11.46 -3.65
CA LEU A 193 -2.56 -10.15 -3.07
C LEU A 193 -1.10 -10.05 -2.59
N PHE A 194 -0.33 -11.15 -2.61
CA PHE A 194 1.11 -11.07 -2.38
C PHE A 194 1.83 -10.50 -3.59
N ALA A 195 2.62 -9.45 -3.39
CA ALA A 195 3.26 -8.74 -4.49
C ALA A 195 4.28 -9.60 -5.25
N GLU A 196 4.94 -10.54 -4.57
CA GLU A 196 5.82 -11.57 -5.18
C GLU A 196 5.12 -12.45 -6.23
N TYR A 197 3.79 -12.43 -6.28
CA TYR A 197 2.96 -13.16 -7.23
C TYR A 197 2.28 -12.28 -8.29
N LEU A 198 2.57 -10.98 -8.28
CA LEU A 198 1.93 -9.98 -9.14
C LEU A 198 2.95 -9.19 -9.98
N VAL A 199 4.07 -8.75 -9.40
CA VAL A 199 4.96 -7.74 -10.01
C VAL A 199 5.72 -8.20 -11.26
N ASP A 200 5.76 -9.49 -11.57
CA ASP A 200 6.30 -10.04 -12.83
C ASP A 200 5.30 -9.96 -13.99
N ASP A 201 4.00 -9.86 -13.69
CA ASP A 201 2.95 -9.75 -14.70
C ASP A 201 2.59 -8.27 -15.04
N VAL A 202 3.16 -7.29 -14.31
CA VAL A 202 2.92 -5.85 -14.54
C VAL A 202 3.77 -5.36 -15.73
N ALA A 203 3.11 -4.85 -16.77
CA ALA A 203 3.77 -4.41 -18.00
C ALA A 203 4.32 -2.97 -17.94
N THR A 204 3.65 -2.10 -17.19
CA THR A 204 4.00 -0.68 -17.02
C THR A 204 5.20 -0.53 -16.07
N PRO A 205 6.14 0.41 -16.33
CA PRO A 205 7.32 0.54 -15.49
C PRO A 205 6.99 0.80 -14.01
N LEU A 206 7.41 -0.12 -13.15
CA LEU A 206 7.11 -0.16 -11.72
C LEU A 206 8.38 0.06 -10.90
N PHE A 207 8.34 0.99 -9.95
CA PHE A 207 9.37 1.13 -8.93
C PHE A 207 8.83 0.61 -7.60
N ILE A 208 9.58 -0.27 -6.95
CA ILE A 208 9.27 -0.86 -5.64
C ILE A 208 10.22 -0.21 -4.64
N LEU A 209 9.67 0.44 -3.63
CA LEU A 209 10.39 1.11 -2.56
C LEU A 209 10.00 0.47 -1.24
N GLU A 210 10.93 -0.21 -0.58
CA GLU A 210 10.65 -1.05 0.58
C GLU A 210 11.71 -0.90 1.67
N ALA A 211 11.29 -1.06 2.92
CA ALA A 211 12.18 -1.25 4.06
C ALA A 211 12.31 -2.77 4.32
N ALA A 212 13.53 -3.29 4.42
CA ALA A 212 13.76 -4.72 4.65
C ALA A 212 13.15 -5.20 5.98
N PHE A 213 13.01 -4.31 6.97
CA PHE A 213 12.32 -4.59 8.22
C PHE A 213 10.99 -3.84 8.27
N ASP A 214 10.11 -4.09 7.28
CA ASP A 214 8.80 -3.44 7.23
C ASP A 214 8.03 -3.61 8.54
N SER A 215 7.81 -2.50 9.25
CA SER A 215 7.36 -2.55 10.64
C SER A 215 5.91 -3.01 10.76
N TYR A 216 5.08 -2.83 9.72
CA TYR A 216 3.72 -3.37 9.69
C TYR A 216 3.70 -4.85 9.37
N GLN A 217 4.46 -5.32 8.36
CA GLN A 217 4.52 -6.73 8.03
C GLN A 217 5.10 -7.54 9.19
N ILE A 218 6.11 -7.01 9.89
CA ILE A 218 6.59 -7.59 11.14
C ILE A 218 5.47 -7.57 12.19
N LYS A 219 4.88 -6.41 12.49
CA LYS A 219 3.86 -6.27 13.55
C LYS A 219 2.67 -7.21 13.32
N SER A 220 2.03 -7.09 12.17
CA SER A 220 0.75 -7.72 11.82
C SER A 220 0.88 -9.22 11.61
N ASN A 221 1.97 -9.68 10.99
CA ASN A 221 2.11 -11.11 10.72
C ASN A 221 2.66 -11.91 11.92
N PHE A 222 3.53 -11.34 12.76
CA PHE A 222 4.21 -12.12 13.80
C PHE A 222 3.56 -12.13 15.18
N ILE A 223 2.69 -11.17 15.51
CA ILE A 223 2.03 -11.09 16.83
C ILE A 223 1.29 -12.39 17.22
N PHE A 224 0.82 -13.16 16.22
CA PHE A 224 0.10 -14.42 16.40
C PHE A 224 0.95 -15.68 16.09
N THR A 225 2.25 -15.54 15.81
CA THR A 225 3.12 -16.67 15.39
C THR A 225 3.91 -17.30 16.53
N VAL A 226 4.14 -16.56 17.63
CA VAL A 226 4.99 -17.00 18.73
C VAL A 226 4.15 -17.28 19.98
N PRO A 227 3.98 -18.56 20.37
CA PRO A 227 3.24 -18.93 21.58
C PRO A 227 3.82 -18.25 22.83
N GLY A 228 2.96 -17.66 23.65
CA GLY A 228 3.37 -16.98 24.89
C GLY A 228 3.89 -15.56 24.71
N LEU A 229 3.90 -15.00 23.50
CA LEU A 229 4.26 -13.61 23.26
C LEU A 229 3.05 -12.71 23.56
N ASP A 230 3.18 -11.85 24.57
CA ASP A 230 2.13 -10.93 25.01
C ASP A 230 1.82 -9.86 23.93
N PRO A 231 0.56 -9.75 23.44
CA PRO A 231 0.19 -8.76 22.43
C PRO A 231 0.51 -7.32 22.82
N MET A 232 0.44 -6.95 24.11
CA MET A 232 0.75 -5.60 24.58
C MET A 232 2.26 -5.33 24.60
N GLN A 233 3.07 -6.33 24.93
CA GLN A 233 4.53 -6.24 24.83
C GLN A 233 4.99 -6.18 23.37
N TRP A 234 4.30 -6.88 22.46
CA TRP A 234 4.55 -6.78 21.02
C TRP A 234 4.15 -5.41 20.46
N GLU A 235 2.99 -4.89 20.85
CA GLU A 235 2.53 -3.54 20.46
C GLU A 235 3.58 -2.48 20.83
N ASN A 236 4.11 -2.54 22.05
CA ASN A 236 5.15 -1.65 22.56
C ASN A 236 6.49 -1.80 21.81
N CYS A 237 6.98 -3.03 21.65
CA CYS A 237 8.17 -3.35 20.85
C CYS A 237 8.03 -2.88 19.38
N SER A 238 6.86 -3.06 18.77
CA SER A 238 6.60 -2.65 17.37
C SER A 238 6.58 -1.14 17.16
N LYS A 239 6.43 -0.36 18.25
CA LYS A 239 6.51 1.11 18.25
C LYS A 239 7.91 1.63 18.56
N SER A 240 8.69 0.90 19.39
CA SER A 240 10.08 1.23 19.68
C SER A 240 10.90 -0.03 19.92
N LEU A 241 11.95 -0.21 19.12
CA LEU A 241 12.87 -1.33 19.21
C LEU A 241 13.59 -1.43 20.57
N GLU A 242 13.69 -0.32 21.31
CA GLU A 242 14.25 -0.30 22.67
C GLU A 242 13.37 -1.03 23.70
N GLN A 243 12.08 -1.20 23.40
CA GLN A 243 11.12 -1.91 24.26
C GLN A 243 11.02 -3.41 23.90
N CYS A 244 11.79 -3.88 22.92
CA CYS A 244 11.81 -5.27 22.52
C CYS A 244 12.73 -6.13 23.41
N ASN A 245 12.23 -7.27 23.86
CA ASN A 245 13.05 -8.32 24.45
C ASN A 245 13.89 -9.08 23.39
N ALA A 246 14.83 -9.90 23.83
CA ALA A 246 15.75 -10.62 22.95
C ALA A 246 15.04 -11.52 21.92
N THR A 247 13.94 -12.17 22.29
CA THR A 247 13.12 -13.01 21.39
C THR A 247 12.48 -12.16 20.31
N GLN A 248 11.91 -11.01 20.68
CA GLN A 248 11.27 -10.07 19.75
C GLN A 248 12.29 -9.50 18.74
N ILE A 249 13.48 -9.11 19.21
CA ILE A 249 14.59 -8.70 18.34
C ILE A 249 15.07 -9.84 17.42
N GLY A 250 15.03 -11.10 17.89
CA GLY A 250 15.31 -12.27 17.05
C GLY A 250 14.35 -12.37 15.86
N ILE A 251 13.05 -12.30 16.12
CA ILE A 251 11.99 -12.33 15.09
C ILE A 251 12.18 -11.21 14.05
N ILE A 252 12.43 -9.98 14.51
CA ILE A 252 12.68 -8.82 13.64
C ILE A 252 13.89 -9.09 12.74
N LYS A 253 14.99 -9.62 13.30
CA LYS A 253 16.20 -9.96 12.54
C LYS A 253 16.03 -11.11 11.55
N GLU A 254 15.09 -12.03 11.79
CA GLU A 254 14.77 -13.11 10.85
C GLU A 254 13.95 -12.63 9.64
N PHE A 255 13.09 -11.62 9.81
CA PHE A 255 12.24 -11.12 8.72
C PHE A 255 13.04 -10.49 7.57
N GLY A 256 14.01 -9.63 7.85
CA GLY A 256 14.76 -8.90 6.81
C GLY A 256 15.45 -9.81 5.77
N PRO A 257 16.18 -10.86 6.18
CA PRO A 257 16.72 -11.86 5.28
C PRO A 257 15.66 -12.58 4.44
N ILE A 258 14.49 -12.90 5.00
CA ILE A 258 13.38 -13.53 4.26
C ILE A 258 12.82 -12.55 3.21
N PHE A 259 12.57 -11.31 3.60
CA PHE A 259 12.04 -10.26 2.73
C PHE A 259 12.96 -9.98 1.54
N LYS A 260 14.24 -9.73 1.83
CA LYS A 260 15.29 -9.55 0.83
C LYS A 260 15.42 -10.76 -0.10
N LYS A 261 15.44 -11.99 0.45
CA LYS A 261 15.47 -13.24 -0.34
C LYS A 261 14.28 -13.32 -1.29
N THR A 262 13.09 -12.91 -0.87
CA THR A 262 11.89 -12.90 -1.73
C THR A 262 11.97 -11.84 -2.81
N LEU A 263 12.39 -10.60 -2.52
CA LEU A 263 12.65 -9.59 -3.55
C LEU A 263 13.72 -10.04 -4.56
N MET A 264 14.79 -10.70 -4.11
CA MET A 264 15.85 -11.22 -5.00
C MET A 264 15.36 -12.34 -5.94
N LYS A 265 14.29 -13.10 -5.60
CA LYS A 265 13.70 -14.11 -6.49
C LYS A 265 13.04 -13.50 -7.73
N LEU A 266 12.64 -12.22 -7.68
CA LEU A 266 12.07 -11.50 -8.82
C LEU A 266 13.09 -11.36 -9.97
N GLY A 267 14.38 -11.36 -9.63
CA GLY A 267 15.46 -11.14 -10.59
C GLY A 267 15.40 -9.77 -11.29
N ASN A 268 16.25 -9.67 -12.29
CA ASN A 268 16.58 -8.44 -13.01
C ASN A 268 15.51 -8.09 -14.05
N SER A 269 15.20 -6.80 -14.23
CA SER A 269 14.18 -6.35 -15.19
C SER A 269 14.38 -4.91 -15.68
N SER A 270 14.29 -4.71 -16.99
CA SER A 270 14.30 -3.37 -17.61
C SER A 270 13.05 -2.52 -17.32
N SER A 271 11.96 -3.12 -16.82
CA SER A 271 10.70 -2.44 -16.49
C SER A 271 10.45 -2.32 -14.98
N ARG A 272 11.25 -2.97 -14.13
CA ARG A 272 11.07 -2.93 -12.67
C ARG A 272 12.34 -2.45 -11.97
N GLY A 273 12.24 -1.39 -11.18
CA GLY A 273 13.29 -0.96 -10.26
C GLY A 273 12.94 -1.33 -8.83
N VAL A 274 13.96 -1.63 -8.01
CA VAL A 274 13.79 -1.90 -6.57
C VAL A 274 14.76 -1.03 -5.78
N PHE A 275 14.24 -0.32 -4.78
CA PHE A 275 15.02 0.24 -3.69
C PHE A 275 14.66 -0.49 -2.39
N LEU A 276 15.68 -1.02 -1.72
CA LEU A 276 15.54 -1.75 -0.47
C LEU A 276 16.58 -1.23 0.52
N ASP A 277 16.13 -0.51 1.55
CA ASP A 277 16.98 -0.13 2.68
C ASP A 277 16.78 -1.05 3.89
N SER A 278 17.57 -0.83 4.94
CA SER A 278 17.61 -1.63 6.16
C SER A 278 16.88 -0.99 7.35
N CYS A 279 15.98 -0.03 7.13
CA CYS A 279 15.25 0.62 8.21
C CYS A 279 14.17 -0.28 8.81
N TYR A 280 13.81 -0.01 10.07
CA TYR A 280 12.58 -0.51 10.68
C TYR A 280 11.49 0.55 10.50
N LEU A 281 10.70 0.41 9.43
CA LEU A 281 9.82 1.45 8.91
C LEU A 281 8.69 0.85 8.07
N HIS A 282 7.56 1.54 7.87
CA HIS A 282 6.44 1.05 7.03
C HIS A 282 6.05 1.96 5.84
N PHE A 283 6.62 3.14 5.65
CA PHE A 283 6.49 3.91 4.40
C PHE A 283 7.33 5.17 4.40
N HIS A 284 7.66 5.66 3.22
CA HIS A 284 8.50 6.83 3.02
C HIS A 284 7.69 8.08 2.64
N PHE A 285 6.59 7.93 1.87
CA PHE A 285 5.96 9.04 1.13
C PHE A 285 4.98 9.94 1.90
N TYR A 286 4.78 9.71 3.20
CA TYR A 286 3.82 10.49 4.02
C TYR A 286 4.41 11.12 5.29
N SER A 287 5.69 10.89 5.56
CA SER A 287 6.39 11.47 6.71
C SER A 287 7.61 12.20 6.18
N THR A 288 7.66 13.52 6.37
CA THR A 288 8.82 14.34 6.02
C THR A 288 10.08 13.87 6.75
N TYR A 289 9.93 13.35 7.98
CA TYR A 289 11.03 12.68 8.68
C TYR A 289 11.48 11.42 7.94
N ASN A 290 10.55 10.52 7.57
CA ASN A 290 10.90 9.27 6.88
C ASN A 290 11.54 9.58 5.54
N TRP A 291 10.95 10.45 4.71
CA TRP A 291 11.48 10.88 3.41
C TRP A 291 12.90 11.46 3.45
N ILE A 292 13.22 12.29 4.45
CA ILE A 292 14.55 12.90 4.60
C ILE A 292 15.55 11.95 5.29
N SER A 293 15.07 11.11 6.22
CA SER A 293 15.90 10.07 6.86
C SER A 293 16.10 8.86 5.97
N THR A 294 15.27 8.69 4.92
CA THR A 294 15.57 7.79 3.81
C THR A 294 16.92 8.21 3.25
N PRO A 295 17.89 7.30 3.20
CA PRO A 295 19.01 7.36 2.27
C PRO A 295 19.09 8.44 1.06
N VAL A 296 20.20 9.23 0.77
CA VAL A 296 20.87 9.71 -0.59
C VAL A 296 22.35 9.15 -1.16
N LEU A 297 22.57 8.08 -2.02
CA LEU A 297 23.68 7.03 -2.20
C LEU A 297 24.42 7.05 -3.51
N HIS A 298 25.73 6.81 -3.52
CA HIS A 298 26.53 7.13 -4.72
C HIS A 298 26.12 8.56 -5.21
N ASN A 299 25.76 9.42 -4.24
CA ASN A 299 25.08 10.70 -4.37
C ASN A 299 23.65 10.69 -5.00
N LYS A 300 22.86 9.61 -4.80
CA LYS A 300 21.50 9.24 -5.29
C LYS A 300 20.81 8.04 -4.50
N VAL A 301 20.14 8.21 -3.34
CA VAL A 301 19.52 7.19 -2.38
C VAL A 301 20.35 6.29 -1.30
N ARG A 302 20.99 6.89 -0.24
CA ARG A 302 22.19 6.76 0.76
C ARG A 302 22.35 5.38 1.37
N VAL A 303 23.37 5.29 2.20
CA VAL A 303 23.58 4.19 3.08
C VAL A 303 23.79 4.75 4.48
N LEU A 304 23.02 4.25 5.44
CA LEU A 304 23.65 3.42 6.46
C LEU A 304 23.40 1.95 6.09
N LEU A 305 24.27 1.09 6.60
CA LEU A 305 24.86 -0.10 5.96
C LEU A 305 23.87 -1.11 5.33
N ASP A 306 24.37 -1.84 4.31
CA ASP A 306 23.76 -3.04 3.69
C ASP A 306 22.56 -2.85 2.75
N ILE A 307 22.69 -1.95 1.76
CA ILE A 307 21.76 -1.86 0.60
C ILE A 307 22.13 -2.82 -0.52
N TYR A 308 21.12 -3.43 -1.15
CA TYR A 308 21.25 -4.35 -2.28
C TYR A 308 20.39 -3.87 -3.45
N ILE A 309 21.02 -3.29 -4.47
CA ILE A 309 20.34 -2.93 -5.73
C ILE A 309 20.25 -4.19 -6.61
N VAL A 310 19.04 -4.53 -7.04
CA VAL A 310 18.78 -5.52 -8.10
C VAL A 310 18.40 -4.74 -9.36
N PHE A 311 19.18 -4.90 -10.44
CA PHE A 311 18.99 -4.25 -11.75
C PHE A 311 18.41 -5.23 -12.77
#